data_AF-A0A357CV53-F1
#
_entry.id   AF-A0A357CV53-F1
#
_cell.length_a   1.000
_cell.length_b   1.000
_cell.length_c   1.000
_cell.angle_alpha   90.00
_cell.angle_beta   90.00
_cell.angle_gamma   90.00
#
_symmetry.space_group_name_H-M   'P 1'
#
loop_
_entity.id
_entity.type
_entity.pdbx_description
1 polymer ?
#
loop_
_entity_poly.entity_id
_entity_poly.type
_entity_poly.pdbx_seq_one_letter_code
_entity_poly.pdbx_strand_id
1 'polypeptide(L)'
;MGVKVPLRIANIIINALKGGVVPRVGLEYITVGRSQEIAAILRDIEMIADGGASFRFIVGKYGSGKSFLLQTIRNYATAKGFAVVDCDLSPERRFSGTKGQGLAT
;
A
#
# COMPACT_ATOMS: atom_id res chain seq x y z
N MET A 1 0.31 15.13 24.08
CA MET A 1 1.26 15.80 23.16
C MET A 1 0.87 15.38 21.75
N GLY A 2 0.41 16.30 20.89
CA GLY A 2 0.01 15.94 19.52
C GLY A 2 1.21 15.52 18.68
N VAL A 3 1.02 14.53 17.81
CA VAL A 3 2.06 14.09 16.87
C VAL A 3 2.40 15.26 15.94
N LYS A 4 3.66 15.73 15.97
CA LYS A 4 4.11 16.87 15.16
C LYS A 4 4.56 16.35 13.79
N VAL A 5 3.77 16.63 12.75
CA VAL A 5 4.11 16.24 11.37
C VAL A 5 5.27 17.10 10.87
N PRO A 6 6.38 16.53 10.37
CA PRO A 6 7.46 17.31 9.77
C PRO A 6 6.95 18.09 8.55
N LEU A 7 7.35 19.35 8.39
CA LEU A 7 6.84 20.25 7.34
C LEU A 7 6.99 19.66 5.93
N ARG A 8 8.13 18.99 5.66
CA ARG A 8 8.37 18.29 4.40
C ARG A 8 7.31 17.21 4.13
N ILE A 9 6.96 16.42 5.15
CA ILE A 9 5.98 15.34 5.05
C ILE A 9 4.57 15.93 4.86
N ALA A 10 4.23 16.98 5.61
CA ALA A 10 2.97 17.70 5.45
C ALA A 10 2.79 18.22 4.01
N ASN A 11 3.83 18.81 3.40
CA ASN A 11 3.79 19.29 2.02
C ASN A 11 3.57 18.15 1.00
N ILE A 12 4.22 17.00 1.20
CA ILE A 12 4.02 15.82 0.34
C ILE A 12 2.57 15.34 0.41
N ILE A 13 2.02 15.23 1.63
CA ILE A 13 0.63 14.82 1.85
C ILE A 13 -0.33 15.78 1.16
N ILE A 14 -0.20 17.09 1.41
CA ILE A 14 -1.09 18.11 0.85
C ILE A 14 -1.06 18.10 -0.68
N ASN A 15 0.12 18.01 -1.30
CA ASN A 15 0.24 18.02 -2.76
C ASN A 15 -0.36 16.78 -3.41
N ALA A 16 -0.17 15.60 -2.82
CA ALA A 16 -0.77 14.37 -3.31
C ALA A 16 -2.31 14.42 -3.25
N LEU A 17 -2.86 14.87 -2.12
CA LEU A 17 -4.31 15.00 -1.93
C LEU A 17 -4.93 16.02 -2.89
N LYS A 18 -4.27 17.15 -3.13
CA LYS A 18 -4.70 18.14 -4.15
C LYS A 18 -4.81 17.54 -5.55
N GLY A 19 -3.92 16.62 -5.90
CA GLY A 19 -3.93 15.89 -7.17
C GLY A 19 -4.88 14.71 -7.23
N GLY A 20 -5.64 14.43 -6.16
CA GLY A 20 -6.51 13.25 -6.08
C GLY A 20 -5.75 11.92 -5.99
N VAL A 21 -4.47 11.94 -5.61
CA VAL A 21 -3.62 10.75 -5.51
C VAL A 21 -3.25 10.43 -4.07
N VAL A 22 -2.94 9.17 -3.81
CA VAL A 22 -2.52 8.70 -2.49
C VAL A 22 -1.06 9.10 -2.23
N PRO A 23 -0.72 9.76 -1.11
CA PRO A 23 0.66 10.06 -0.76
C PRO A 23 1.49 8.78 -0.60
N ARG A 24 2.73 8.75 -1.11
CA ARG A 24 3.64 7.62 -0.89
C ARG A 24 4.34 7.63 0.46
N VAL A 25 4.40 8.79 1.11
CA VAL A 25 5.06 9.03 2.39
C VAL A 25 4.13 9.81 3.31
N GLY A 26 4.16 9.52 4.61
CA GLY A 26 3.36 10.22 5.61
C GLY A 26 1.90 9.79 5.65
N LEU A 27 1.58 8.63 5.07
CA LEU A 27 0.22 8.09 5.05
C LEU A 27 -0.26 7.80 6.48
N GLU A 28 0.64 7.35 7.34
CA GLU A 28 0.43 7.06 8.75
C GLU A 28 -0.13 8.26 9.56
N TYR A 29 0.09 9.49 9.09
CA TYR A 29 -0.45 10.69 9.74
C TYR A 29 -1.92 10.96 9.43
N ILE A 30 -2.46 10.35 8.36
CA ILE A 30 -3.82 10.62 7.87
C ILE A 30 -4.70 9.36 7.78
N THR A 31 -4.15 8.18 8.05
CA THR A 31 -4.91 6.92 8.09
C THR A 31 -5.89 6.93 9.27
N VAL A 32 -7.19 6.88 8.97
CA VAL A 32 -8.27 6.84 9.97
C VAL A 32 -9.29 5.75 9.65
N GLY A 33 -9.95 5.20 10.67
CA GLY A 33 -11.15 4.37 10.52
C GLY A 33 -10.94 3.00 9.87
N ARG A 34 -9.75 2.40 9.99
CA ARG A 34 -9.37 1.12 9.36
C ARG A 34 -8.75 0.11 10.32
N SER A 35 -9.02 0.25 11.61
CA SER A 35 -8.31 -0.51 12.65
C SER A 35 -8.48 -2.03 12.49
N GLN A 36 -9.67 -2.48 12.06
CA GLN A 36 -9.95 -3.90 11.87
C GLN A 36 -9.23 -4.47 10.66
N GLU A 37 -9.28 -3.78 9.52
CA GLU A 37 -8.57 -4.20 8.31
C GLU A 37 -7.06 -4.22 8.53
N ILE A 38 -6.51 -3.15 9.12
CA ILE A 38 -5.07 -3.06 9.45
C ILE A 38 -4.67 -4.20 10.40
N ALA A 39 -5.45 -4.47 11.45
CA ALA A 39 -5.15 -5.55 12.37
C ALA A 39 -5.16 -6.93 11.67
N ALA A 40 -6.06 -7.16 10.71
CA ALA A 40 -6.08 -8.39 9.93
C ALA A 40 -4.82 -8.53 9.07
N ILE A 41 -4.39 -7.45 8.42
CA ILE A 41 -3.20 -7.46 7.56
C ILE A 41 -1.91 -7.61 8.37
N LEU A 42 -1.82 -6.97 9.54
CA LEU A 42 -0.66 -7.12 10.43
C LEU A 42 -0.49 -8.58 10.87
N ARG A 43 -1.59 -9.28 11.19
CA ARG A 43 -1.56 -10.72 11.50
C ARG A 43 -1.05 -11.55 10.32
N ASP A 44 -1.41 -11.21 9.08
CA ASP A 44 -0.87 -11.92 7.92
C ASP A 44 0.63 -11.69 7.76
N ILE A 45 1.10 -10.46 7.95
CA ILE A 45 2.53 -10.13 7.85
C ILE A 45 3.34 -10.91 8.89
N GLU A 46 2.83 -11.04 10.12
CA GLU A 46 3.46 -11.88 11.16
C GLU A 46 3.50 -13.36 10.74
N MET A 47 2.38 -13.91 10.26
CA MET A 47 2.34 -15.28 9.75
C MET A 47 3.34 -15.52 8.60
N ILE A 48 3.49 -14.56 7.69
CA ILE A 48 4.43 -14.64 6.57
C ILE A 48 5.88 -14.56 7.09
N ALA A 49 6.15 -13.77 8.14
CA ALA A 49 7.47 -13.72 8.76
C ALA A 49 7.90 -15.09 9.31
N ASP A 50 6.96 -15.89 9.79
CA ASP A 50 7.18 -17.25 10.31
C ASP A 50 7.24 -18.33 9.21
N GLY A 51 7.28 -17.93 7.93
CA GLY A 51 7.38 -18.84 6.78
C GLY A 51 6.04 -19.24 6.15
N GLY A 52 4.94 -18.61 6.56
CA GLY A 52 3.61 -18.80 5.97
C GLY A 52 3.37 -18.03 4.67
N ALA A 53 2.15 -18.15 4.14
CA ALA A 53 1.68 -17.39 3.00
C ALA A 53 0.21 -16.97 3.20
N SER A 54 -0.16 -15.79 2.68
CA SER A 54 -1.53 -15.28 2.74
C SER A 54 -1.92 -14.63 1.41
N PHE A 55 -3.20 -14.68 1.07
CA PHE A 55 -3.75 -14.08 -0.13
C PHE A 55 -5.11 -13.44 0.18
N ARG A 56 -5.34 -12.22 -0.31
CA ARG A 56 -6.56 -11.44 -0.03
C ARG A 56 -7.10 -10.73 -1.25
N PHE A 57 -8.44 -10.68 -1.34
CA PHE A 57 -9.16 -9.77 -2.21
C PHE A 57 -9.67 -8.57 -1.40
N ILE A 58 -9.40 -7.36 -1.88
CA ILE A 58 -9.92 -6.11 -1.31
C ILE A 58 -10.98 -5.57 -2.26
N VAL A 59 -12.25 -5.70 -1.89
CA VAL A 59 -13.41 -5.31 -2.71
C VAL A 59 -14.10 -4.08 -2.11
N GLY A 60 -14.53 -3.15 -2.96
CA GLY A 60 -15.21 -1.93 -2.54
C GLY A 60 -15.48 -0.96 -3.69
N LYS A 61 -16.36 0.02 -3.46
CA LYS A 61 -16.74 1.04 -4.47
C LYS A 61 -15.54 1.89 -4.92
N TYR A 62 -15.65 2.53 -6.08
CA TYR A 62 -14.68 3.55 -6.50
C TYR A 62 -14.58 4.65 -5.42
N GLY A 63 -13.37 5.15 -5.16
CA GLY A 63 -13.13 6.13 -4.10
C GLY A 63 -13.19 5.59 -2.66
N SER A 64 -13.49 4.29 -2.43
CA SER A 64 -13.59 3.74 -1.07
C SER A 64 -12.26 3.55 -0.33
N GLY A 65 -11.15 4.12 -0.83
CA GLY A 65 -9.83 4.03 -0.19
C GLY A 65 -9.09 2.70 -0.38
N LYS A 66 -9.40 1.91 -1.41
CA LYS A 66 -8.69 0.64 -1.66
C LYS A 66 -7.19 0.84 -1.95
N SER A 67 -6.86 1.78 -2.85
CA SER A 67 -5.46 2.12 -3.16
C SER A 67 -4.73 2.70 -1.94
N PHE A 68 -5.45 3.45 -1.11
CA PHE A 68 -4.95 3.95 0.17
C PHE A 68 -4.59 2.79 1.12
N LEU A 69 -5.48 1.80 1.25
CA LEU A 69 -5.24 0.60 2.05
C LEU A 69 -4.02 -0.17 1.52
N LEU A 70 -3.95 -0.45 0.22
CA LEU A 70 -2.81 -1.15 -0.40
C LEU A 70 -1.48 -0.41 -0.15
N GLN A 71 -1.45 0.92 -0.28
CA GLN A 71 -0.27 1.72 0.04
C GLN A 71 0.10 1.64 1.52
N THR A 72 -0.89 1.60 2.43
CA THR A 72 -0.67 1.44 3.86
C THR A 72 0.04 0.12 4.13
N ILE A 73 -0.46 -0.98 3.55
CA ILE A 73 0.13 -2.33 3.69
C ILE A 73 1.57 -2.35 3.22
N ARG A 74 1.83 -1.77 2.04
CA ARG A 74 3.18 -1.67 1.48
C ARG A 74 4.13 -0.99 2.45
N ASN A 75 3.75 0.19 2.94
CA ASN A 75 4.61 0.95 3.85
C ASN A 75 4.92 0.15 5.13
N TYR A 76 3.92 -0.55 5.69
CA TYR A 76 4.14 -1.41 6.86
C TYR A 76 5.07 -2.60 6.57
N ALA A 77 4.83 -3.33 5.48
CA ALA A 77 5.64 -4.49 5.12
C ALA A 77 7.10 -4.09 4.83
N THR A 78 7.32 -3.00 4.10
CA THR A 78 8.66 -2.45 3.86
C THR A 78 9.33 -2.02 5.17
N ALA A 79 8.61 -1.37 6.09
CA ALA A 79 9.14 -1.00 7.41
C ALA A 79 9.50 -2.22 8.28
N LYS A 80 8.88 -3.38 8.02
CA LYS A 80 9.21 -4.67 8.65
C LYS A 80 10.34 -5.44 7.96
N GLY A 81 10.95 -4.87 6.92
CA GLY A 81 12.08 -5.48 6.20
C GLY A 81 11.69 -6.43 5.07
N PHE A 82 10.41 -6.50 4.70
CA PHE A 82 9.99 -7.30 3.55
C PHE A 82 10.34 -6.63 2.23
N ALA A 83 10.73 -7.43 1.25
CA ALA A 83 10.68 -7.02 -0.15
C ALA A 83 9.21 -6.96 -0.60
N VAL A 84 8.80 -5.83 -1.18
CA VAL A 84 7.41 -5.60 -1.61
C VAL A 84 7.37 -5.17 -3.07
N VAL A 85 6.44 -5.75 -3.82
CA VAL A 85 6.14 -5.36 -5.22
C VAL A 85 4.71 -4.83 -5.29
N ASP A 86 4.51 -3.76 -6.05
CA ASP A 86 3.20 -3.24 -6.44
C ASP A 86 3.07 -3.28 -7.94
N CYS A 87 1.94 -3.77 -8.44
CA CYS A 87 1.72 -3.90 -9.86
C CYS A 87 0.24 -3.85 -10.23
N ASP A 88 0.00 -3.37 -11.45
CA ASP A 88 -1.35 -3.27 -12.00
C ASP A 88 -1.71 -4.58 -12.72
N LEU A 89 -2.75 -5.25 -12.23
CA LEU A 89 -3.32 -6.44 -12.83
C LEU A 89 -4.41 -6.01 -13.81
N SER A 90 -3.95 -5.53 -14.96
CA SER A 90 -4.81 -5.07 -16.04
C SER A 90 -4.65 -5.97 -17.27
N PRO A 91 -5.72 -6.33 -17.99
CA PRO A 91 -5.63 -7.13 -19.22
C PRO A 91 -4.71 -6.51 -20.28
N GLU A 92 -4.65 -5.17 -20.32
CA GLU A 92 -3.79 -4.41 -21.23
C GLU A 92 -2.32 -4.33 -20.79
N ARG A 93 -1.98 -4.73 -19.56
CA ARG A 93 -0.59 -4.79 -19.05
C ARG A 93 -0.19 -6.24 -18.75
N ARG A 94 0.54 -6.86 -19.67
CA ARG A 94 1.13 -8.19 -19.43
C ARG A 94 2.31 -8.09 -18.47
N PHE A 95 2.42 -9.06 -17.56
CA PHE A 95 3.57 -9.21 -16.66
C PHE A 95 4.78 -9.86 -17.34
N SER A 96 4.53 -10.59 -18.43
CA SER A 96 5.55 -11.27 -19.22
C SER A 96 5.30 -11.06 -20.71
N GLY A 97 6.39 -11.00 -21.48
CA GLY A 97 6.34 -11.14 -22.92
C GLY A 97 5.82 -12.53 -23.33
N THR A 98 5.49 -12.69 -24.62
CA THR A 98 4.95 -13.95 -25.17
C THR A 98 5.92 -15.12 -25.14
N LYS A 99 7.20 -14.89 -24.81
CA LYS A 99 8.24 -15.93 -24.66
C LYS A 99 8.82 -16.00 -23.24
N GLY A 100 8.07 -15.54 -22.23
CA GLY A 100 8.48 -15.65 -20.81
C GLY A 100 9.51 -14.63 -20.34
N GLN A 101 9.92 -13.68 -21.18
CA GLN A 101 10.74 -12.54 -20.75
C GLN A 101 9.95 -11.60 -19.82
N GLY A 102 10.61 -11.07 -18.79
CA GLY A 102 10.07 -9.94 -18.03
C GLY A 102 9.98 -8.71 -18.94
N LEU A 103 8.85 -8.00 -18.91
CA LEU A 103 8.75 -6.69 -19.56
C LEU A 103 9.60 -5.70 -18.75
N ALA A 104 10.60 -5.10 -19.39
CA ALA A 104 11.36 -4.01 -18.79
C ALA A 104 10.43 -2.80 -18.61
N THR A 105 10.16 -2.45 -17.36
CA THR A 105 9.57 -1.16 -16.96
C THR A 105 10.61 -0.08 -16.88
#